data_AF-A0A2T6BH23-F1
#
_entry.id   AF-A0A2T6BH23-F1
#
_cell.length_a   1.000
_cell.length_b   1.000
_cell.length_c   1.000
_cell.angle_alpha   90.00
_cell.angle_beta   90.00
_cell.angle_gamma   90.00
#
_symmetry.space_group_name_H-M   'P 1'
#
loop_
_entity.id
_entity.type
_entity.pdbx_description
1 polymer ?
#
loop_
_entity_poly.entity_id
_entity_poly.type
_entity_poly.pdbx_seq_one_letter_code
_entity_poly.pdbx_strand_id
1 'polypeptide(L)' 'MTTIFDADRAWLSDEDLFDRLEVKEARSLKETLQDGTLLDEDELLVVERGGKAHAFSVFQMAYHHTAQGELAGEPYLVAF' A
#
# COMPACT_ATOMS: atom_id res chain seq x y z
N MET A 1 0.27 -28.74 15.06
CA MET A 1 -1.18 -28.53 14.88
C MET A 1 -1.33 -27.77 13.57
N THR A 2 -1.83 -28.41 12.52
CA THR A 2 -1.89 -27.82 11.18
C THR A 2 -3.33 -27.41 10.93
N THR A 3 -3.57 -26.10 10.79
CA THR A 3 -4.88 -25.60 10.40
C THR A 3 -5.01 -25.76 8.90
N ILE A 4 -5.97 -26.56 8.43
CA ILE A 4 -6.29 -26.68 7.00
C ILE A 4 -7.18 -25.50 6.65
N PHE A 5 -6.78 -24.71 5.65
CA PHE A 5 -7.61 -23.65 5.09
C PHE A 5 -8.76 -24.30 4.29
N ASP A 6 -10.00 -23.98 4.66
CA ASP A 6 -11.23 -24.47 4.04
C ASP A 6 -11.89 -23.31 3.28
N ALA A 7 -11.69 -23.29 1.96
CA ALA A 7 -12.17 -22.23 1.09
C ALA A 7 -13.70 -22.18 0.98
N ASP A 8 -14.39 -23.31 1.18
CA ASP A 8 -15.86 -23.40 1.08
C ASP A 8 -16.56 -22.68 2.24
N ARG A 9 -15.80 -22.36 3.29
CA ARG A 9 -16.26 -21.57 4.44
C ARG A 9 -15.95 -20.09 4.33
N ALA A 10 -15.21 -19.68 3.29
CA ALA A 10 -14.96 -18.28 3.04
C ALA A 10 -16.26 -17.62 2.56
N TRP A 11 -16.64 -16.51 3.19
CA TRP A 11 -17.72 -15.69 2.67
C TRP A 11 -17.15 -14.78 1.59
N LEU A 12 -17.22 -15.25 0.36
CA LEU A 12 -16.75 -14.52 -0.81
C LEU A 12 -17.92 -13.71 -1.38
N SER A 13 -17.65 -12.44 -1.67
CA SER A 13 -18.57 -11.57 -2.42
C SER A 13 -18.12 -11.56 -3.88
N ASP A 14 -19.08 -11.53 -4.82
CA ASP A 14 -18.78 -11.26 -6.23
C ASP A 14 -18.42 -9.78 -6.46
N GLU A 15 -18.74 -8.91 -5.48
CA GLU A 15 -18.34 -7.51 -5.47
C GLU A 15 -16.96 -7.33 -4.84
N ASP A 16 -16.11 -6.50 -5.44
CA ASP A 16 -14.81 -6.14 -4.86
C ASP A 16 -15.03 -5.15 -3.71
N LEU A 17 -15.06 -5.67 -2.48
CA LEU A 17 -15.29 -4.88 -1.28
C LEU A 17 -14.04 -4.11 -0.83
N PHE A 18 -12.89 -4.33 -1.48
CA PHE A 18 -11.60 -3.76 -1.09
C PHE A 18 -10.90 -3.19 -2.32
N ASP A 19 -11.17 -1.93 -2.64
CA ASP A 19 -10.47 -1.21 -3.69
C ASP A 19 -8.96 -1.13 -3.37
N ARG A 20 -8.19 -1.91 -4.11
CA ARG A 20 -6.73 -1.97 -4.00
C ARG A 20 -6.13 -0.68 -4.53
N LEU A 21 -5.20 -0.07 -3.78
CA LEU A 21 -4.48 1.09 -4.25
C LEU A 21 -3.39 0.66 -5.25
N GLU A 22 -3.62 0.91 -6.54
CA GLU A 22 -2.62 0.74 -7.58
C GLU A 22 -1.73 1.99 -7.68
N VAL A 23 -0.46 1.83 -7.35
CA VAL A 23 0.52 2.93 -7.35
C VAL A 23 1.09 3.08 -8.76
N LYS A 24 0.44 3.94 -9.54
CA LYS A 24 0.81 4.23 -10.94
C LYS A 24 1.94 5.25 -11.06
N GLU A 25 2.01 6.17 -10.10
CA GLU A 25 3.02 7.23 -10.07
C GLU A 25 3.37 7.54 -8.60
N ALA A 26 4.67 7.73 -8.35
CA ALA A 26 5.18 8.18 -7.06
C ALA A 26 5.61 9.65 -7.18
N ARG A 27 5.19 10.46 -6.22
CA ARG A 27 5.60 11.87 -6.11
C ARG A 27 6.81 11.99 -5.17
N SER A 28 7.62 13.03 -5.35
CA SER A 28 8.70 13.27 -4.41
C SER A 28 8.15 13.77 -3.07
N LEU A 29 8.75 13.34 -1.96
CA LEU A 29 8.39 13.80 -0.61
C LEU A 29 8.50 15.32 -0.49
N LYS A 30 9.51 15.91 -1.15
CA LYS A 30 9.72 17.36 -1.13
C LYS A 30 8.55 18.11 -1.77
N GLU A 31 8.09 17.67 -2.94
CA GLU A 31 6.96 18.31 -3.62
C GLU A 31 5.67 18.22 -2.80
N THR A 32 5.41 17.06 -2.19
CA THR A 32 4.22 16.85 -1.36
C THR A 32 4.22 17.65 -0.06
N LEU A 33 5.39 17.94 0.51
CA LEU A 33 5.51 18.84 1.66
C LEU A 33 5.33 20.31 1.23
N GLN A 34 5.88 20.69 0.07
CA GLN A 34 5.81 22.06 -0.43
C GLN A 34 4.39 22.49 -0.83
N ASP A 35 3.58 21.57 -1.35
CA ASP A 35 2.21 21.84 -1.76
C ASP A 35 1.16 21.58 -0.65
N GLY A 36 1.60 21.09 0.51
CA GLY A 36 0.75 20.81 1.67
C GLY A 36 -0.09 19.55 1.56
N THR A 37 0.19 18.67 0.58
CA THR A 37 -0.44 17.33 0.51
C THR A 37 -0.03 16.45 1.68
N LEU A 38 1.22 16.60 2.14
CA LEU A 38 1.73 16.02 3.38
C LEU A 38 2.16 17.14 4.32
N LEU A 39 1.99 16.91 5.61
CA LEU A 39 2.50 17.73 6.70
C LEU A 39 3.73 17.06 7.33
N ASP A 40 4.58 17.85 8.01
CA ASP A 40 5.80 17.35 8.65
C ASP A 40 5.51 16.29 9.75
N GLU A 41 4.31 16.32 10.32
CA GLU A 41 3.82 15.40 11.35
C GLU A 41 3.16 14.13 10.81
N ASP A 42 2.94 14.04 9.49
CA ASP A 42 2.29 12.87 8.90
C ASP A 42 3.19 11.63 8.97
N GLU A 43 2.62 10.52 9.41
CA GLU A 43 3.33 9.24 9.51
C GLU A 43 3.42 8.55 8.15
N LEU A 44 4.62 8.05 7.84
CA LEU A 44 4.93 7.36 6.60
C LEU A 44 5.47 5.96 6.88
N LEU A 45 4.94 4.97 6.16
CA LEU A 45 5.54 3.65 6.06
C LEU A 45 6.55 3.65 4.91
N VAL A 46 7.83 3.47 5.22
CA VAL A 46 8.91 3.43 4.23
C VAL A 46 9.27 1.99 3.90
N VAL A 47 9.29 1.67 2.61
CA VAL A 47 9.65 0.35 2.09
C VAL A 47 10.77 0.49 1.08
N GLU A 48 11.80 -0.34 1.21
CA GLU A 48 12.95 -0.35 0.30
C GLU A 48 13.07 -1.71 -0.40
N ARG A 49 13.33 -1.68 -1.72
CA ARG A 49 13.68 -2.86 -2.52
C ARG A 49 14.63 -2.45 -3.64
N GLY A 50 15.71 -3.20 -3.82
CA GLY A 50 16.64 -2.98 -4.94
C GLY A 50 17.23 -1.57 -4.98
N GLY A 51 17.47 -0.95 -3.82
CA GLY A 51 17.97 0.43 -3.70
C GLY A 51 16.96 1.51 -4.07
N LYS A 52 15.69 1.18 -4.29
CA LYS A 52 14.58 2.14 -4.44
C LYS A 52 13.72 2.12 -3.19
N ALA A 53 13.37 3.30 -2.70
CA ALA A 53 12.47 3.48 -1.57
C ALA A 53 11.14 4.10 -2.02
N HIS A 54 10.05 3.63 -1.43
CA HIS A 54 8.74 4.27 -1.47
C HIS A 54 8.30 4.58 -0.04
N ALA A 55 7.57 5.69 0.10
CA ALA A 55 6.94 6.09 1.34
C ALA A 55 5.43 6.15 1.12
N PHE A 56 4.68 5.50 2.00
CA PHE A 56 3.23 5.44 1.94
C PHE A 56 2.65 6.17 3.14
N SER A 57 1.70 7.08 2.91
CA SER A 57 0.96 7.72 4.02
C SER A 57 0.21 6.66 4.80
N VAL A 58 0.45 6.59 6.12
CA VAL A 58 -0.25 5.64 7.01
C VAL A 58 -1.75 5.93 7.00
N PHE A 59 -2.15 7.20 6.89
CA PHE A 59 -3.55 7.60 6.78
C PHE A 59 -4.23 7.00 5.54
N GLN A 60 -3.59 7.10 4.37
CA GLN A 60 -4.11 6.49 3.13
C GLN A 60 -4.11 4.96 3.20
N MET A 61 -3.07 4.37 3.79
CA MET A 61 -2.99 2.91 4.00
C MET A 61 -4.07 2.39 4.95
N ALA A 62 -4.46 3.16 5.97
CA ALA A 62 -5.58 2.80 6.85
C ALA A 62 -6.93 2.77 6.10
N TYR A 63 -7.06 3.56 5.02
CA TYR A 63 -8.24 3.53 4.17
C TYR A 63 -8.20 2.40 3.14
N HIS A 64 -7.09 2.28 2.39
CA HIS A 64 -6.98 1.32 1.28
C HIS A 64 -6.56 -0.09 1.70
N HIS A 65 -5.97 -0.25 2.90
CA HIS A 65 -5.43 -1.49 3.50
C HIS A 65 -4.29 -2.15 2.71
N THR A 66 -4.18 -1.88 1.42
CA THR A 66 -3.19 -2.44 0.50
C THR A 66 -2.74 -1.40 -0.51
N ALA A 67 -1.44 -1.40 -0.82
CA ALA A 67 -0.84 -0.69 -1.93
C ALA A 67 0.00 -1.67 -2.77
N GLN A 68 -0.16 -1.62 -4.09
CA GLN A 68 0.49 -2.54 -5.01
C GLN A 68 0.98 -1.86 -6.27
N GLY A 69 1.95 -2.48 -6.94
CA GLY A 69 2.51 -2.00 -8.20
C GLY A 69 3.84 -2.65 -8.51
N GLU A 70 4.74 -1.90 -9.14
CA GLU A 70 6.11 -2.32 -9.42
C GLU A 70 7.10 -1.46 -8.62
N LEU A 71 8.08 -2.11 -7.97
CA LEU A 71 9.17 -1.44 -7.27
C LEU A 71 10.48 -2.12 -7.65
N ALA A 72 11.38 -1.34 -8.25
CA ALA A 72 12.66 -1.82 -8.77
C ALA A 72 12.54 -2.96 -9.81
N GLY A 73 11.54 -2.90 -10.70
CA GLY A 73 11.35 -3.92 -11.73
C GLY A 73 10.52 -5.12 -11.28
N GLU A 74 10.17 -5.20 -10.00
CA GLU A 74 9.54 -6.37 -9.40
C GLU A 74 8.15 -6.02 -8.83
N PRO A 75 7.15 -6.90 -8.99
CA PRO A 75 5.84 -6.70 -8.40
C PRO A 75 5.95 -6.64 -6.87
N TYR A 76 5.20 -5.72 -6.26
CA TYR A 76 5.13 -5.59 -4.81
C TYR A 76 3.69 -5.41 -4.32
N LEU A 77 3.50 -5.81 -3.07
CA LEU A 77 2.31 -5.56 -2.27
C LEU A 77 2.78 -5.13 -0.89
N VAL A 78 2.25 -4.02 -0.41
CA VAL A 78 2.36 -3.57 0.98
C VAL A 78 0.97 -3.64 1.58
N ALA A 79 0.86 -4.23 2.76
CA ALA A 79 -0.37 -4.29 3.54
C ALA A 79 -0.10 -3.72 4.94
N PHE A 80 -1.08 -3.01 5.49
CA PHE A 80 -1.03 -2.35 6.80
C PHE A 80 -2.06 -2.96 7.74
#